data_AF-A0A395LHK0-F1
#
_entry.id   AF-A0A395LHK0-F1
#
_cell.length_a   1.000
_cell.length_b   1.000
_cell.length_c   1.000
_cell.angle_alpha   90.00
_cell.angle_beta   90.00
_cell.angle_gamma   90.00
#
_symmetry.space_group_name_H-M   'P 1'
#
loop_
_entity.id
_entity.type
_entity.pdbx_description
1 polymer ?
#
loop_
_entity_poly.entity_id
_entity_poly.type
_entity_poly.pdbx_seq_one_letter_code
_entity_poly.pdbx_strand_id
1 'polypeptide(L)'
;MPACAALAVLAGCATTPPAGNVALIDPALGAATTQTCSRPGPEHPERFFRPSPREVTAIESAAMRVLRDHAGDYAASTDRAQPGTATPFDWPHDPSLYKRQYIGYYENGRRMIYGNYYPAANGFEGSEPFSICDGGWRFFGVEYDVEEMAVRRIAFDGSLGGPLLAPIEP
;
A
#
# COMPACT_ATOMS: atom_id res chain seq x y z
N MET A 1 -21.52 36.71 45.43
CA MET A 1 -21.01 36.58 44.05
C MET A 1 -20.29 35.23 43.96
N PRO A 2 -20.88 34.18 43.37
CA PRO A 2 -20.16 32.92 43.18
C PRO A 2 -19.39 32.97 41.85
N ALA A 3 -18.10 32.62 41.91
CA ALA A 3 -17.24 32.51 40.75
C ALA A 3 -17.53 31.21 39.98
N CYS A 4 -17.80 31.34 38.68
CA CYS A 4 -17.85 30.22 37.73
C CYS A 4 -16.43 29.72 37.46
N ALA A 5 -16.13 28.49 37.85
CA ALA A 5 -14.94 27.78 37.39
C ALA A 5 -15.27 27.08 36.06
N ALA A 6 -14.64 27.54 34.98
CA ALA A 6 -14.75 26.92 33.66
C ALA A 6 -13.86 25.67 33.59
N LEU A 7 -14.47 24.50 33.33
CA LEU A 7 -13.75 23.28 32.97
C LEU A 7 -13.38 23.32 31.49
N ALA A 8 -12.08 23.40 31.20
CA ALA A 8 -11.56 23.20 29.85
C ALA A 8 -11.45 21.70 29.56
N VAL A 9 -12.22 21.21 28.58
CA VAL A 9 -12.14 19.83 28.08
C VAL A 9 -11.06 19.79 26.99
N LEU A 10 -9.91 19.18 27.29
CA LEU A 10 -8.88 18.86 26.31
C LEU A 10 -9.35 17.66 25.46
N ALA A 11 -9.85 17.94 24.25
CA ALA A 11 -10.09 16.93 23.23
C ALA A 11 -8.75 16.49 22.63
N GLY A 12 -8.13 15.46 23.22
CA GLY A 12 -6.98 14.80 22.64
C GLY A 12 -7.40 14.02 21.39
N CYS A 13 -6.90 14.42 20.22
CA CYS A 13 -7.01 13.60 19.01
C CYS A 13 -6.16 12.35 19.20
N ALA A 14 -6.78 11.25 19.65
CA ALA A 14 -6.15 9.94 19.65
C ALA A 14 -5.93 9.52 18.20
N THR A 15 -4.68 9.63 17.74
CA THR A 15 -4.23 8.96 16.52
C THR A 15 -4.11 7.48 16.87
N THR A 16 -5.15 6.71 16.56
CA THR A 16 -5.09 5.25 16.65
C THR A 16 -3.90 4.79 15.80
N PRO A 17 -2.92 4.06 16.36
CA PRO A 17 -1.87 3.45 15.56
C PRO A 17 -2.53 2.60 14.47
N PRO A 18 -2.02 2.61 13.23
CA PRO A 18 -2.52 1.70 12.23
C PRO A 18 -2.47 0.27 12.78
N ALA A 19 -3.51 -0.53 12.53
CA ALA A 19 -3.53 -1.94 12.89
C ALA A 19 -2.23 -2.61 12.40
N GLY A 20 -1.68 -3.58 13.15
CA GLY A 20 -0.29 -4.10 13.00
C GLY A 20 0.14 -4.59 11.61
N ASN A 21 -0.77 -4.59 10.63
CA ASN A 21 -0.51 -4.88 9.22
C ASN A 21 -0.34 -3.61 8.35
N VAL A 22 -0.32 -2.42 8.93
CA VAL A 22 -0.14 -1.15 8.22
C VAL A 22 1.03 -0.41 8.84
N ALA A 23 2.00 -0.03 8.02
CA ALA A 23 3.14 0.76 8.41
C ALA A 23 3.26 2.02 7.56
N LEU A 24 3.57 3.12 8.24
CA LEU A 24 3.89 4.40 7.61
C LEU A 24 5.41 4.57 7.67
N ILE A 25 6.05 4.59 6.51
CA ILE A 25 7.50 4.66 6.40
C ILE A 25 7.98 6.07 6.75
N ASP A 26 9.15 6.15 7.38
CA ASP A 26 9.85 7.42 7.59
C ASP A 26 10.25 8.02 6.23
N PRO A 27 9.96 9.30 5.95
CA PRO A 27 10.39 9.96 4.71
C PRO A 27 11.89 9.79 4.38
N ALA A 28 12.77 9.67 5.37
CA ALA A 28 14.19 9.40 5.17
C ALA A 28 14.47 8.04 4.51
N LEU A 29 13.53 7.09 4.61
CA LEU A 29 13.61 5.74 4.05
C LEU A 29 12.79 5.60 2.75
N GLY A 30 12.23 6.69 2.23
CA GLY A 30 11.36 6.66 1.07
C GLY A 30 12.04 6.17 -0.22
N ALA A 31 13.31 6.55 -0.43
CA ALA A 31 14.08 6.08 -1.58
C ALA A 31 14.24 4.55 -1.58
N ALA A 32 14.60 3.97 -0.43
CA ALA A 32 14.74 2.52 -0.28
C ALA A 32 13.39 1.78 -0.44
N THR A 33 12.27 2.42 -0.08
CA THR A 33 10.93 1.83 -0.20
C THR A 33 10.42 1.83 -1.63
N THR A 34 10.77 2.85 -2.41
CA THR A 34 10.30 3.04 -3.80
C THR A 34 11.21 2.39 -4.84
N GLN A 35 12.42 1.99 -4.46
CA GLN A 35 13.33 1.20 -5.29
C GLN A 35 12.95 -0.28 -5.27
N THR A 36 12.05 -0.66 -6.16
CA THR A 36 11.64 -2.04 -6.42
C THR A 36 12.60 -2.73 -7.39
N CYS A 37 12.88 -4.02 -7.18
CA CYS A 37 13.83 -4.74 -8.03
C CYS A 37 13.20 -5.60 -9.13
N SER A 38 11.90 -5.94 -9.05
CA SER A 38 11.25 -6.83 -10.04
C SER A 38 9.87 -6.40 -10.50
N ARG A 39 9.44 -5.21 -10.09
CA ARG A 39 8.25 -4.54 -10.61
C ARG A 39 8.57 -3.08 -10.90
N PRO A 40 7.82 -2.43 -11.80
CA PRO A 40 7.81 -0.97 -11.87
C PRO A 40 7.42 -0.35 -10.51
N GLY A 41 8.08 0.76 -10.18
CA GLY A 41 7.78 1.58 -9.01
C GLY A 41 7.84 3.07 -9.38
N PRO A 42 7.69 3.97 -8.40
CA PRO A 42 7.70 5.42 -8.63
C PRO A 42 8.87 5.90 -9.48
N GLU A 43 8.58 6.63 -10.55
CA GLU A 43 9.58 7.11 -11.50
C GLU A 43 10.08 8.49 -11.06
N HIS A 44 11.33 8.56 -10.61
CA HIS A 44 11.98 9.81 -10.18
C HIS A 44 11.31 10.55 -9.00
N PRO A 45 11.12 9.91 -7.83
CA PRO A 45 10.60 10.61 -6.65
C PRO A 45 11.54 11.74 -6.21
N GLU A 46 11.03 12.97 -6.16
CA GLU A 46 11.80 14.17 -5.82
C GLU A 46 12.04 14.32 -4.32
N ARG A 47 10.99 14.09 -3.53
CA ARG A 47 10.98 14.19 -2.07
C ARG A 47 9.87 13.30 -1.50
N PHE A 48 10.01 12.94 -0.23
CA PHE A 48 9.08 12.03 0.44
C PHE A 48 8.33 12.72 1.57
N PHE A 49 7.13 12.22 1.87
CA PHE A 49 6.31 12.66 2.99
C PHE A 49 5.58 11.47 3.62
N ARG A 50 5.12 11.65 4.86
CA ARG A 50 4.31 10.65 5.55
C ARG A 50 2.83 10.87 5.22
N PRO A 51 2.12 9.92 4.59
CA PRO A 51 0.69 10.06 4.31
C PRO A 51 -0.12 10.16 5.60
N SER A 52 -1.21 10.91 5.55
CA SER A 52 -2.20 10.96 6.62
C SER A 52 -3.05 9.67 6.65
N PRO A 53 -3.69 9.34 7.79
CA PRO A 53 -4.61 8.20 7.85
C PRO A 53 -5.73 8.25 6.81
N ARG A 54 -6.27 9.44 6.53
CA ARG A 54 -7.30 9.63 5.50
C ARG A 54 -6.79 9.28 4.10
N GLU A 55 -5.56 9.68 3.80
CA GLU A 55 -4.91 9.37 2.52
C GLU A 55 -4.61 7.88 2.39
N VAL A 56 -4.19 7.20 3.48
CA VAL A 56 -4.05 5.73 3.51
C VAL A 56 -5.38 5.04 3.20
N THR A 57 -6.48 5.47 3.84
CA THR A 57 -7.81 4.92 3.54
C THR A 57 -8.23 5.17 2.09
N ALA A 58 -7.84 6.30 1.50
CA ALA A 58 -8.17 6.65 0.13
C ALA A 58 -7.47 5.74 -0.90
N ILE A 59 -6.15 5.55 -0.77
CA ILE A 59 -5.41 4.60 -1.62
C ILE A 59 -5.93 3.18 -1.45
N GLU A 60 -6.21 2.74 -0.21
CA GLU A 60 -6.73 1.39 0.03
C GLU A 60 -8.09 1.17 -0.64
N SER A 61 -9.01 2.13 -0.48
CA SER A 61 -10.34 2.04 -1.08
C SER A 61 -10.29 2.00 -2.61
N ALA A 62 -9.41 2.81 -3.21
CA ALA A 62 -9.25 2.87 -4.66
C ALA A 62 -8.57 1.61 -5.21
N ALA A 63 -7.49 1.15 -4.58
CA ALA A 63 -6.79 -0.08 -4.95
C ALA A 63 -7.70 -1.31 -4.86
N MET A 64 -8.47 -1.44 -3.77
CA MET A 64 -9.41 -2.54 -3.60
C MET A 64 -10.50 -2.56 -4.69
N ARG A 65 -10.92 -1.38 -5.17
CA ARG A 65 -11.87 -1.28 -6.30
C ARG A 65 -11.25 -1.81 -7.57
N VAL A 66 -10.08 -1.29 -7.95
CA VAL A 66 -9.36 -1.73 -9.16
C VAL A 66 -9.10 -3.24 -9.14
N LEU A 67 -8.63 -3.79 -8.01
CA LEU A 67 -8.40 -5.23 -7.89
C LEU A 67 -9.66 -6.06 -8.06
N ARG A 68 -10.81 -5.63 -7.50
CA ARG A 68 -12.09 -6.33 -7.69
C ARG A 68 -12.55 -6.28 -9.15
N ASP A 69 -12.43 -5.11 -9.78
CA ASP A 69 -12.89 -4.90 -11.15
C ASP A 69 -12.08 -5.73 -12.16
N HIS A 70 -10.81 -6.04 -11.84
CA HIS A 70 -9.91 -6.84 -12.68
C HIS A 70 -9.73 -8.30 -12.25
N ALA A 71 -10.37 -8.76 -11.17
CA ALA A 71 -10.13 -10.12 -10.65
C ALA A 71 -10.36 -11.23 -11.69
N GLY A 72 -11.32 -11.05 -12.59
CA GLY A 72 -11.61 -11.98 -13.69
C GLY A 72 -10.49 -12.10 -14.72
N ASP A 73 -9.76 -11.01 -14.99
CA ASP A 73 -8.68 -10.96 -15.99
C ASP A 73 -7.47 -11.82 -15.57
N TYR A 74 -7.30 -12.00 -14.26
CA TYR A 74 -6.15 -12.68 -13.67
C TYR A 74 -6.49 -14.06 -13.09
N ALA A 75 -7.76 -14.47 -13.07
CA ALA A 75 -8.23 -15.70 -12.46
C ALA A 75 -7.43 -16.93 -12.93
N ALA A 76 -7.26 -17.12 -14.25
CA ALA A 76 -6.52 -18.25 -14.80
C ALA A 76 -5.02 -18.27 -14.40
N SER A 77 -4.44 -17.09 -14.14
CA SER A 77 -3.04 -16.96 -13.69
C SER A 77 -2.89 -17.27 -12.20
N THR A 78 -3.93 -17.03 -11.41
CA THR A 78 -3.95 -17.27 -9.96
C THR A 78 -4.53 -18.63 -9.56
N ASP A 79 -5.30 -19.30 -10.42
CA ASP A 79 -5.94 -20.60 -10.15
C ASP A 79 -4.95 -21.72 -9.82
N ARG A 80 -3.68 -21.58 -10.23
CA ARG A 80 -2.61 -22.52 -9.89
C ARG A 80 -1.94 -22.24 -8.55
N ALA A 81 -2.37 -21.21 -7.82
CA ALA A 81 -1.90 -20.95 -6.47
C ALA A 81 -2.26 -22.13 -5.57
N GLN A 82 -1.34 -22.50 -4.67
CA GLN A 82 -1.62 -23.56 -3.70
C GLN A 82 -2.78 -23.13 -2.79
N PRO A 83 -3.71 -24.05 -2.43
CA PRO A 83 -4.79 -23.75 -1.50
C PRO A 83 -4.28 -23.06 -0.22
N GLY A 84 -4.96 -21.99 0.20
CA GLY A 84 -4.57 -21.20 1.37
C GLY A 84 -3.49 -20.13 1.10
N THR A 85 -3.04 -19.97 -0.15
CA THR A 85 -2.15 -18.87 -0.54
C THR A 85 -2.96 -17.61 -0.80
N ALA A 86 -2.71 -16.55 -0.02
CA ALA A 86 -3.33 -15.26 -0.24
C ALA A 86 -2.94 -14.66 -1.61
N THR A 87 -3.93 -14.20 -2.36
CA THR A 87 -3.74 -13.50 -3.64
C THR A 87 -4.04 -12.00 -3.50
N PRO A 88 -3.49 -11.14 -4.38
CA PRO A 88 -3.83 -9.72 -4.37
C PRO A 88 -5.33 -9.46 -4.50
N PHE A 89 -6.05 -10.36 -5.18
CA PHE A 89 -7.48 -10.28 -5.43
C PHE A 89 -8.34 -10.73 -4.23
N ASP A 90 -7.75 -11.40 -3.24
CA ASP A 90 -8.42 -11.72 -1.96
C ASP A 90 -8.36 -10.55 -0.97
N TRP A 91 -7.35 -9.69 -1.08
CA TRP A 91 -7.14 -8.55 -0.17
C TRP A 91 -8.35 -7.60 -0.05
N PRO A 92 -9.11 -7.29 -1.12
CA PRO A 92 -10.35 -6.51 -1.02
C PRO A 92 -11.44 -7.13 -0.14
N HIS A 93 -11.40 -8.44 0.10
CA HIS A 93 -12.35 -9.17 0.93
C HIS A 93 -11.83 -9.37 2.36
N ASP A 94 -10.52 -9.62 2.50
CA ASP A 94 -9.86 -9.74 3.79
C ASP A 94 -8.53 -8.96 3.82
N PRO A 95 -8.56 -7.71 4.30
CA PRO A 95 -7.36 -6.89 4.44
C PRO A 95 -6.31 -7.48 5.39
N SER A 96 -6.68 -8.41 6.27
CA SER A 96 -5.74 -9.02 7.22
C SER A 96 -4.73 -9.95 6.55
N LEU A 97 -5.03 -10.43 5.33
CA LEU A 97 -4.16 -11.30 4.54
C LEU A 97 -2.87 -10.63 4.07
N TYR A 98 -2.80 -9.30 4.14
CA TYR A 98 -1.65 -8.52 3.69
C TYR A 98 -1.12 -7.62 4.80
N LYS A 99 0.19 -7.40 4.79
CA LYS A 99 0.87 -6.28 5.40
C LYS A 99 1.16 -5.22 4.33
N ARG A 100 1.21 -3.96 4.76
CA ARG A 100 1.23 -2.78 3.88
C ARG A 100 2.19 -1.73 4.41
N GLN A 101 3.01 -1.19 3.53
CA GLN A 101 3.88 -0.06 3.81
C GLN A 101 3.52 1.12 2.92
N TYR A 102 3.39 2.30 3.51
CA TYR A 102 3.01 3.50 2.79
C TYR A 102 4.07 4.59 2.90
N ILE A 103 4.36 5.21 1.77
CA ILE A 103 5.16 6.42 1.69
C ILE A 103 4.56 7.38 0.66
N GLY A 104 4.48 8.66 1.01
CA GLY A 104 4.14 9.71 0.07
C GLY A 104 5.37 10.17 -0.68
N TYR A 105 5.23 10.50 -1.96
CA TYR A 105 6.32 11.07 -2.77
C TYR A 105 5.79 12.19 -3.66
N TYR A 106 6.70 12.99 -4.18
CA TYR A 106 6.39 13.98 -5.21
C TYR A 106 7.02 13.58 -6.52
N GLU A 107 6.25 13.70 -7.59
CA GLU A 107 6.68 13.46 -8.97
C GLU A 107 6.22 14.64 -9.82
N ASN A 108 7.17 15.39 -10.39
CA ASN A 108 6.90 16.63 -11.13
C ASN A 108 6.04 17.61 -10.31
N GLY A 109 6.30 17.70 -9.00
CA GLY A 109 5.52 18.51 -8.06
C GLY A 109 4.13 17.98 -7.67
N ARG A 110 3.63 16.89 -8.26
CA ARG A 110 2.34 16.25 -7.90
C ARG A 110 2.50 15.37 -6.66
N ARG A 111 1.50 15.32 -5.77
CA ARG A 111 1.54 14.46 -4.58
C ARG A 111 1.04 13.07 -4.92
N MET A 112 1.92 12.10 -4.74
CA MET A 112 1.64 10.70 -4.98
C MET A 112 1.80 9.90 -3.69
N ILE A 113 1.17 8.74 -3.63
CA ILE A 113 1.36 7.76 -2.56
C ILE A 113 1.71 6.43 -3.17
N TYR A 114 2.79 5.85 -2.68
CA TYR A 114 3.18 4.48 -2.97
C TYR A 114 2.80 3.57 -1.81
N GLY A 115 2.07 2.51 -2.11
CA GLY A 115 1.77 1.41 -1.19
C GLY A 115 2.50 0.15 -1.63
N ASN A 116 3.22 -0.48 -0.71
CA ASN A 116 3.87 -1.77 -0.90
C ASN A 116 3.12 -2.85 -0.12
N TYR A 117 2.69 -3.91 -0.80
CA TYR A 117 1.79 -4.93 -0.29
C TYR A 117 2.46 -6.31 -0.34
N TYR A 118 2.42 -7.03 0.78
CA TYR A 118 2.99 -8.37 0.88
C TYR A 118 2.16 -9.25 1.81
N PRO A 119 2.09 -10.58 1.58
CA PRO A 119 1.31 -11.49 2.42
C PRO A 119 1.66 -11.39 3.90
N ALA A 120 0.66 -11.34 4.77
CA ALA A 120 0.84 -11.17 6.22
C ALA A 120 1.53 -12.37 6.89
N ALA A 121 1.43 -13.55 6.28
CA ALA A 121 2.16 -14.75 6.69
C ALA A 121 3.69 -14.60 6.58
N ASN A 122 4.18 -13.58 5.86
CA ASN A 122 5.60 -13.27 5.85
C ASN A 122 6.02 -12.64 7.20
N GLY A 123 7.13 -13.16 7.76
CA GLY A 123 7.66 -12.76 9.07
C GLY A 123 8.34 -11.38 9.11
N PHE A 124 8.23 -10.57 8.06
CA PHE A 124 8.83 -9.23 8.01
C PHE A 124 8.02 -8.24 8.84
N GLU A 125 8.72 -7.48 9.69
CA GLU A 125 8.17 -6.38 10.45
C GLU A 125 7.98 -5.13 9.56
N GLY A 126 6.92 -4.36 9.79
CA GLY A 126 6.47 -3.34 8.85
C GLY A 126 7.25 -2.03 8.84
N SER A 127 8.11 -1.76 9.82
CA SER A 127 8.74 -0.44 10.00
C SER A 127 9.94 -0.16 9.09
N GLU A 128 10.58 -1.19 8.54
CA GLU A 128 11.74 -1.07 7.65
C GLU A 128 11.35 -1.32 6.19
N PRO A 129 11.89 -0.57 5.21
CA PRO A 129 11.60 -0.78 3.80
C PRO A 129 11.74 -2.23 3.39
N PHE A 130 10.65 -2.82 2.93
CA PHE A 130 10.63 -4.21 2.50
C PHE A 130 10.64 -4.28 0.97
N SER A 131 11.63 -4.95 0.39
CA SER A 131 11.73 -5.19 -1.05
C SER A 131 12.11 -6.64 -1.29
N ILE A 132 11.42 -7.30 -2.22
CA ILE A 132 11.70 -8.68 -2.63
C ILE A 132 11.71 -8.75 -4.15
N CYS A 133 12.71 -9.42 -4.73
CA CYS A 133 12.86 -9.46 -6.18
C CYS A 133 12.12 -10.64 -6.80
N ASP A 134 12.03 -11.76 -6.10
CA ASP A 134 11.39 -12.94 -6.65
C ASP A 134 10.18 -13.41 -5.84
N GLY A 135 9.49 -12.47 -5.19
CA GLY A 135 8.31 -12.76 -4.37
C GLY A 135 7.16 -13.39 -5.16
N GLY A 136 7.15 -13.19 -6.48
CA GLY A 136 6.06 -13.50 -7.38
C GLY A 136 4.90 -12.53 -7.20
N TRP A 137 3.88 -12.72 -8.01
CA TRP A 137 2.74 -11.81 -8.13
C TRP A 137 1.91 -11.57 -6.85
N ARG A 138 2.19 -12.31 -5.78
CA ARG A 138 1.60 -12.08 -4.45
C ARG A 138 2.14 -10.80 -3.80
N PHE A 139 3.26 -10.28 -4.27
CA PHE A 139 3.82 -9.01 -3.81
C PHE A 139 3.51 -7.99 -4.88
N PHE A 140 2.97 -6.83 -4.46
CA PHE A 140 2.56 -5.81 -5.40
C PHE A 140 2.73 -4.41 -4.83
N GLY A 141 2.87 -3.45 -5.74
CA GLY A 141 2.93 -2.03 -5.46
C GLY A 141 1.70 -1.33 -6.03
N VAL A 142 1.23 -0.30 -5.35
CA VAL A 142 0.17 0.59 -5.83
C VAL A 142 0.69 2.01 -5.82
N GLU A 143 0.50 2.71 -6.94
CA GLU A 143 0.74 4.14 -7.08
C GLU A 143 -0.59 4.87 -7.17
N TYR A 144 -0.75 5.88 -6.32
CA TYR A 144 -1.99 6.64 -6.16
C TYR A 144 -1.73 8.13 -6.31
N ASP A 145 -2.51 8.78 -7.15
CA ASP A 145 -2.52 10.22 -7.36
C ASP A 145 -3.46 10.88 -6.36
N VAL A 146 -2.91 11.73 -5.48
CA VAL A 146 -3.68 12.33 -4.38
C VAL A 146 -4.64 13.39 -4.91
N GLU A 147 -4.25 14.12 -5.95
CA GLU A 147 -5.06 15.18 -6.55
C GLU A 147 -6.22 14.61 -7.39
N GLU A 148 -5.96 13.58 -8.21
CA GLU A 148 -7.00 12.92 -9.01
C GLU A 148 -7.82 11.90 -8.21
N MET A 149 -7.38 11.57 -7.00
CA MET A 149 -7.96 10.57 -6.12
C MET A 149 -8.08 9.19 -6.79
N ALA A 150 -7.11 8.82 -7.63
CA ALA A 150 -7.15 7.64 -8.49
C ALA A 150 -5.87 6.80 -8.40
N VAL A 151 -6.03 5.50 -8.62
CA VAL A 151 -4.89 4.58 -8.81
C VAL A 151 -4.31 4.83 -10.20
N ARG A 152 -3.00 5.03 -10.28
CA ARG A 152 -2.25 5.10 -11.54
C ARG A 152 -1.82 3.75 -12.02
N ARG A 153 -1.33 2.93 -11.10
CA ARG A 153 -0.73 1.64 -11.42
C ARG A 153 -0.84 0.68 -10.25
N ILE A 154 -1.15 -0.57 -10.55
CA ILE A 154 -0.91 -1.71 -9.67
C ILE A 154 0.09 -2.62 -10.38
N ALA A 155 1.28 -2.75 -9.81
CA ALA A 155 2.36 -3.53 -10.39
C ALA A 155 2.70 -4.73 -9.50
N PHE A 156 2.89 -5.90 -10.09
CA PHE A 156 3.16 -7.14 -9.39
C PHE A 156 4.63 -7.52 -9.51
N ASP A 157 5.23 -8.08 -8.46
CA ASP A 157 6.61 -8.59 -8.53
C ASP A 157 6.71 -9.77 -9.50
N GLY A 158 7.85 -9.81 -10.20
CA GLY A 158 8.28 -10.95 -11.00
C GLY A 158 8.58 -12.20 -10.16
N SER A 159 8.85 -13.33 -10.83
CA SER A 159 8.85 -14.64 -10.15
C SER A 159 10.10 -15.50 -10.31
N LEU A 160 10.43 -16.20 -9.20
CA LEU A 160 10.92 -17.59 -9.13
C LEU A 160 9.93 -18.61 -9.79
N GLY A 161 9.66 -18.49 -11.09
CA GLY A 161 9.01 -19.55 -11.89
C GLY A 161 7.46 -19.60 -11.95
N GLY A 162 6.74 -18.62 -11.41
CA GLY A 162 5.30 -18.37 -11.57
C GLY A 162 4.96 -17.38 -12.70
N PRO A 163 3.66 -17.17 -13.02
CA PRO A 163 3.27 -16.28 -14.11
C PRO A 163 3.65 -14.83 -13.82
N LEU A 164 4.17 -14.13 -14.82
CA LEU A 164 4.32 -12.68 -14.78
C LEU A 164 2.95 -12.05 -14.99
N LEU A 165 2.46 -11.32 -14.01
CA LEU A 165 1.23 -10.54 -14.16
C LEU A 165 1.57 -9.18 -14.74
N ALA A 166 0.87 -8.79 -15.82
CA ALA A 166 0.96 -7.43 -16.35
C ALA A 166 0.47 -6.43 -15.30
N PRO A 167 1.06 -5.23 -15.21
CA PRO A 167 0.52 -4.14 -14.40
C PRO A 167 -0.91 -3.79 -14.82
N ILE A 168 -1.71 -3.35 -13.86
CA ILE A 168 -3.03 -2.74 -14.11
C ILE A 168 -2.84 -1.23 -14.16
N GLU A 169 -3.20 -0.62 -15.28
CA GLU A 169 -3.17 0.84 -15.52
C GLU A 169 -4.59 1.27 -15.91
N PRO A 170 -5.40 1.79 -14.95
CA PRO A 170 -6.81 2.12 -15.16
C PRO A 170 -7.08 3.30 -16.12
#